data_AF-A0A5J4PG13-F1
#
_entry.id   AF-A0A5J4PG13-F1
#
_cell.length_a   1.000
_cell.length_b   1.000
_cell.length_c   1.000
_cell.angle_alpha   90.00
_cell.angle_beta   90.00
_cell.angle_gamma   90.00
#
_symmetry.space_group_name_H-M   'P 1'
#
loop_
_entity.id
_entity.type
_entity.pdbx_description
1 polymer ?
#
loop_
_entity_poly.entity_id
_entity_poly.type
_entity_poly.pdbx_seq_one_letter_code
_entity_poly.pdbx_strand_id
1 'polypeptide(L)'
;VDDLPSQVATDSRYEKLSTDRSDCRLSFAAPVGLLLSCNHLYNQYIFIDDSALNLKLFERQSRNMHSLSRYSRANQINKEWVERYLNEAHSYGLTSVRCHCNVMAWAETREELARIKNDAGSSLALMECKPRHNTIDTPTLFGAGIPGNEADFPSEESFYTFIGQALCFFTEETNYKSSLSPFGIKMTDRLTGKPLQLDLSDLPMKKGIITNRNKFILGPSGSGKSFFTNHMVRQYYEQGSHVLLVDTGNSYEGLCNLIHRRTQGEDGIYFTYTEENPIS
;
A
#
# COMPACT_ATOMS: atom_id res chain seq x y z
N VAL A 1 0.74 -22.57 -16.55
CA VAL A 1 -0.23 -23.03 -15.52
C VAL A 1 0.48 -23.19 -14.19
N ASP A 2 1.69 -23.77 -14.15
CA ASP A 2 2.44 -24.00 -12.90
C ASP A 2 3.11 -22.76 -12.26
N ASP A 3 2.94 -21.56 -12.83
CA ASP A 3 3.60 -20.34 -12.33
C ASP A 3 2.68 -19.44 -11.49
N LEU A 4 1.36 -19.66 -11.56
CA LEU A 4 0.34 -18.89 -10.88
C LEU A 4 -0.24 -19.67 -9.70
N PRO A 5 -0.79 -19.00 -8.68
CA PRO A 5 -1.37 -19.65 -7.52
C PRO A 5 -2.63 -20.44 -7.89
N SER A 6 -2.91 -21.47 -7.10
CA SER A 6 -4.10 -22.31 -7.31
C SER A 6 -5.40 -21.57 -6.97
N GLN A 7 -5.33 -20.64 -6.02
CA GLN A 7 -6.43 -19.81 -5.56
C GLN A 7 -5.93 -18.40 -5.27
N VAL A 8 -6.81 -17.41 -5.47
CA VAL A 8 -6.56 -16.02 -5.10
C VAL A 8 -7.72 -15.52 -4.25
N ALA A 9 -7.44 -14.60 -3.34
CA ALA A 9 -8.41 -13.97 -2.46
C ALA A 9 -8.20 -12.46 -2.46
N THR A 10 -9.20 -11.71 -1.98
CA THR A 10 -9.08 -10.26 -1.78
C THR A 10 -8.04 -9.93 -0.71
N ASP A 11 -8.01 -10.74 0.34
CA ASP A 11 -7.19 -10.54 1.53
C ASP A 11 -6.73 -11.88 2.12
N SER A 12 -5.67 -11.80 2.92
CA SER A 12 -5.09 -12.89 3.66
C SER A 12 -4.87 -12.48 5.12
N ARG A 13 -4.95 -13.47 6.03
CA ARG A 13 -4.71 -13.25 7.45
C ARG A 13 -3.23 -13.04 7.69
N TYR A 14 -2.87 -11.90 8.30
CA TYR A 14 -1.50 -11.62 8.70
C TYR A 14 -1.25 -12.10 10.13
N GLU A 15 -0.70 -13.31 10.24
CA GLU A 15 -0.52 -14.03 11.51
C GLU A 15 0.22 -13.21 12.58
N LYS A 16 1.25 -12.46 12.21
CA LYS A 16 2.09 -11.72 13.17
C LYS A 16 1.34 -10.63 13.96
N LEU A 17 0.24 -10.10 13.42
CA LEU A 17 -0.59 -9.08 14.07
C LEU A 17 -2.01 -9.57 14.35
N SER A 18 -2.30 -10.83 14.08
CA SER A 18 -3.58 -11.45 14.38
C SER A 18 -3.52 -12.14 15.75
N THR A 19 -4.68 -12.25 16.40
CA THR A 19 -4.85 -13.01 17.64
C THR A 19 -5.98 -14.02 17.45
N ASP A 20 -6.20 -14.90 18.43
CA ASP A 20 -7.32 -15.83 18.43
C ASP A 20 -8.69 -15.12 18.42
N ARG A 21 -8.73 -13.82 18.76
CA ARG A 21 -9.96 -13.03 18.85
C ARG A 21 -10.07 -11.94 17.79
N SER A 22 -9.03 -11.71 16.99
CA SER A 22 -9.01 -10.62 16.01
C SER A 22 -8.08 -10.92 14.85
N ASP A 23 -8.59 -10.79 13.64
CA ASP A 23 -7.79 -10.93 12.42
C ASP A 23 -7.28 -9.57 11.96
N CYS A 24 -5.96 -9.44 11.81
CA CYS A 24 -5.36 -8.40 11.00
C CYS A 24 -5.26 -8.94 9.57
N ARG A 25 -5.99 -8.34 8.63
CA ARG A 25 -6.02 -8.80 7.24
C ARG A 25 -5.28 -7.82 6.35
N LEU A 26 -4.51 -8.36 5.42
CA LEU A 26 -3.76 -7.61 4.40
C LEU A 26 -4.15 -8.12 3.02
N SER A 27 -3.93 -7.32 1.99
CA SER A 27 -4.13 -7.71 0.59
C SER A 27 -3.39 -9.01 0.26
N PHE A 28 -3.92 -9.79 -0.67
CA PHE A 28 -3.27 -11.03 -1.11
C PHE A 28 -1.86 -10.78 -1.68
N ALA A 29 -1.65 -9.62 -2.32
CA ALA A 29 -0.34 -9.20 -2.83
C ALA A 29 0.54 -8.46 -1.81
N ALA A 30 0.14 -8.35 -0.53
CA ALA A 30 0.93 -7.71 0.51
C ALA A 30 2.39 -8.21 0.63
N PRO A 31 2.71 -9.51 0.42
CA PRO A 31 4.09 -10.02 0.47
C PRO A 31 5.06 -9.33 -0.50
N VAL A 32 4.57 -8.88 -1.67
CA VAL A 32 5.36 -8.19 -2.71
C VAL A 32 5.13 -6.68 -2.75
N GLY A 33 4.24 -6.18 -1.88
CA GLY A 33 4.03 -4.76 -1.63
C GLY A 33 4.73 -4.31 -0.35
N LEU A 34 3.97 -3.78 0.62
CA LEU A 34 4.52 -3.17 1.83
C LEU A 34 5.41 -4.12 2.66
N LEU A 35 5.20 -5.44 2.60
CA LEU A 35 5.98 -6.41 3.39
C LEU A 35 7.35 -6.73 2.79
N LEU A 36 7.61 -6.38 1.53
CA LEU A 36 8.90 -6.58 0.88
C LEU A 36 9.86 -5.46 1.28
N SER A 37 10.76 -5.77 2.22
CA SER A 37 11.68 -4.80 2.83
C SER A 37 12.91 -4.48 1.97
N CYS A 38 12.69 -3.97 0.76
CA CYS A 38 13.74 -3.48 -0.14
C CYS A 38 13.25 -2.38 -1.06
N ASN A 39 14.15 -1.76 -1.82
CA ASN A 39 13.78 -0.79 -2.84
C ASN A 39 13.14 -1.52 -4.03
N HIS A 40 11.83 -1.35 -4.18
CA HIS A 40 11.07 -1.99 -5.25
C HIS A 40 9.84 -1.18 -5.68
N LEU A 41 9.33 -1.53 -6.86
CA LEU A 41 8.04 -1.16 -7.41
C LEU A 41 7.29 -2.43 -7.76
N TYR A 42 6.06 -2.56 -7.26
CA TYR A 42 5.11 -3.55 -7.71
C TYR A 42 4.24 -2.94 -8.80
N ASN A 43 4.32 -3.46 -10.02
CA ASN A 43 3.49 -3.02 -11.13
C ASN A 43 2.43 -4.08 -11.42
N GLN A 44 1.22 -3.60 -11.68
CA GLN A 44 0.09 -4.43 -12.06
C GLN A 44 -0.58 -3.81 -13.28
N TYR A 45 -0.75 -4.63 -14.31
CA TYR A 45 -1.37 -4.25 -15.58
C TYR A 45 -2.61 -5.10 -15.77
N ILE A 46 -3.73 -4.44 -16.08
CA ILE A 46 -4.98 -5.10 -16.46
C ILE A 46 -5.40 -4.55 -17.81
N PHE A 47 -5.41 -5.40 -18.81
CA PHE A 47 -5.86 -5.07 -20.16
C PHE A 47 -7.31 -5.54 -20.33
N ILE A 48 -8.19 -4.56 -20.49
CA ILE A 48 -9.61 -4.80 -20.75
C ILE A 48 -9.78 -4.97 -22.27
N ASP A 49 -9.60 -6.19 -22.74
CA ASP A 49 -9.77 -6.54 -24.16
C ASP A 49 -11.23 -6.88 -24.50
N ASP A 50 -11.50 -7.19 -25.78
CA ASP A 50 -12.77 -7.79 -26.19
C ASP A 50 -12.85 -9.24 -25.70
N SER A 51 -13.58 -9.43 -24.59
CA SER A 51 -13.83 -10.73 -23.98
C SER A 51 -14.41 -11.74 -24.98
N ALA A 52 -15.29 -11.32 -25.90
CA ALA A 52 -15.89 -12.25 -26.87
C ALA A 52 -14.87 -12.76 -27.89
N LEU A 53 -13.89 -11.93 -28.27
CA LEU A 53 -12.77 -12.37 -29.12
C LEU A 53 -11.85 -13.35 -28.37
N ASN A 54 -11.53 -13.06 -27.10
CA ASN A 54 -10.71 -13.96 -26.27
C ASN A 54 -11.35 -15.35 -26.14
N LEU A 55 -12.66 -15.42 -25.86
CA LEU A 55 -13.38 -16.69 -25.76
C LEU A 55 -13.37 -17.46 -27.08
N LYS A 56 -13.60 -16.79 -28.22
CA LYS A 56 -13.51 -17.42 -29.55
C LYS A 56 -12.11 -17.97 -29.85
N LEU A 57 -11.06 -17.28 -29.41
CA LEU A 57 -9.67 -17.75 -29.55
C LEU A 57 -9.45 -19.03 -28.74
N PHE A 58 -9.94 -19.07 -27.50
CA PHE A 58 -9.86 -20.26 -26.64
C PHE A 58 -10.68 -21.44 -27.17
N GLU A 59 -11.88 -21.21 -27.71
CA GLU A 59 -12.68 -22.25 -28.38
C GLU A 59 -11.93 -22.85 -29.59
N ARG A 60 -11.28 -22.00 -30.39
CA ARG A 60 -10.43 -22.47 -31.50
C ARG A 60 -9.24 -23.28 -30.98
N GLN A 61 -8.59 -22.81 -29.91
CA GLN A 61 -7.46 -23.52 -29.30
C GLN A 61 -7.87 -24.89 -28.74
N SER A 62 -9.01 -24.97 -28.04
CA SER A 62 -9.58 -26.22 -27.52
C SER A 62 -9.87 -27.22 -28.63
N ARG A 63 -10.48 -26.78 -29.74
CA ARG A 63 -10.72 -27.64 -30.93
C ARG A 63 -9.41 -28.16 -31.54
N ASN A 64 -8.41 -27.31 -31.67
CA ASN A 64 -7.09 -27.72 -32.18
C ASN A 64 -6.44 -28.75 -31.25
N MET A 65 -6.43 -28.51 -29.93
CA MET A 65 -5.90 -29.44 -28.94
C MET A 65 -6.66 -30.78 -28.94
N HIS A 66 -7.98 -30.78 -29.17
CA HIS A 66 -8.76 -32.00 -29.34
C HIS A 66 -8.32 -32.83 -30.55
N SER A 67 -8.09 -32.20 -31.70
CA SER A 67 -7.62 -32.89 -32.90
C SER A 67 -6.23 -33.53 -32.72
N LEU A 68 -5.38 -32.94 -31.87
CA LEU A 68 -4.02 -33.40 -31.55
C LEU A 68 -3.92 -34.22 -30.24
N SER A 69 -5.05 -34.43 -29.55
CA SER A 69 -5.11 -35.05 -28.21
C SER A 69 -4.70 -36.53 -28.17
N ARG A 70 -4.72 -37.21 -29.33
CA ARG A 70 -4.25 -38.61 -29.45
C ARG A 70 -2.73 -38.74 -29.29
N TYR A 71 -1.98 -37.64 -29.42
CA TYR A 71 -0.52 -37.65 -29.47
C TYR A 71 0.16 -37.21 -28.15
N SER A 72 -0.57 -36.64 -27.18
CA SER A 72 0.03 -36.23 -25.90
C SER A 72 -1.00 -36.08 -24.77
N ARG A 73 -0.71 -36.67 -23.61
CA ARG A 73 -1.47 -36.51 -22.37
C ARG A 73 -1.50 -35.05 -21.89
N ALA A 74 -0.45 -34.27 -22.16
CA ALA A 74 -0.41 -32.85 -21.80
C ALA A 74 -1.46 -32.02 -22.56
N ASN A 75 -1.72 -32.36 -23.82
CA ASN A 75 -2.75 -31.68 -24.62
C ASN A 75 -4.16 -31.94 -24.08
N GLN A 76 -4.41 -33.13 -23.52
CA GLN A 76 -5.69 -33.45 -22.90
C GLN A 76 -5.93 -32.61 -21.64
N ILE A 77 -4.91 -32.48 -20.78
CA ILE A 77 -4.98 -31.66 -19.56
C ILE A 77 -5.20 -30.18 -19.91
N ASN A 78 -4.43 -29.63 -20.85
CA ASN A 78 -4.59 -28.23 -21.28
C ASN A 78 -5.97 -27.96 -21.90
N LYS A 79 -6.51 -28.92 -22.65
CA LYS A 79 -7.87 -28.82 -23.17
C LYS A 79 -8.90 -28.71 -22.04
N GLU A 80 -8.80 -29.56 -21.02
CA GLU A 80 -9.70 -29.55 -19.86
C GLU A 80 -9.67 -28.19 -19.14
N TRP A 81 -8.49 -27.60 -18.95
CA TRP A 81 -8.36 -26.26 -18.36
C TRP A 81 -9.02 -25.17 -19.20
N VAL A 82 -8.83 -25.21 -20.53
CA VAL A 82 -9.47 -24.24 -21.44
C VAL A 82 -10.99 -24.41 -21.44
N GLU A 83 -11.50 -25.65 -21.45
CA GLU A 83 -12.94 -25.91 -21.35
C GLU A 83 -13.52 -25.42 -20.01
N ARG A 84 -12.80 -25.62 -18.90
CA ARG A 84 -13.17 -25.07 -17.58
C ARG A 84 -13.26 -23.55 -17.60
N TYR A 85 -12.24 -22.88 -18.15
CA TYR A 85 -12.23 -21.42 -18.30
C TYR A 85 -13.44 -20.93 -19.11
N LEU A 86 -13.70 -21.52 -20.27
CA LEU A 86 -14.86 -21.17 -21.11
C LEU A 86 -16.19 -21.39 -20.38
N ASN A 87 -16.33 -22.50 -19.66
CA ASN A 87 -17.54 -22.82 -18.91
C ASN A 87 -17.78 -21.82 -17.78
N GLU A 88 -16.75 -21.44 -17.02
CA GLU A 88 -16.86 -20.43 -15.97
C GLU A 88 -17.23 -19.06 -16.54
N ALA A 89 -16.58 -18.66 -17.65
CA ALA A 89 -16.86 -17.41 -18.34
C ALA A 89 -18.34 -17.30 -18.73
N HIS A 90 -18.89 -18.35 -19.35
CA HIS A 90 -20.29 -18.36 -19.77
C HIS A 90 -21.28 -18.52 -18.60
N SER A 91 -20.98 -19.39 -17.63
CA SER A 91 -21.90 -19.70 -16.54
C SER A 91 -22.11 -18.52 -15.58
N TYR A 92 -21.04 -17.77 -15.30
CA TYR A 92 -21.07 -16.66 -14.35
C TYR A 92 -21.01 -15.28 -15.03
N GLY A 93 -20.98 -15.24 -16.38
CA GLY A 93 -20.88 -13.98 -17.14
C GLY A 93 -19.58 -13.22 -16.87
N LEU A 94 -18.47 -13.92 -16.65
CA LEU A 94 -17.19 -13.30 -16.31
C LEU A 94 -16.55 -12.66 -17.54
N THR A 95 -15.93 -11.50 -17.33
CA THR A 95 -15.18 -10.79 -18.36
C THR A 95 -13.74 -11.30 -18.39
N SER A 96 -13.33 -11.85 -19.54
CA SER A 96 -11.96 -12.28 -19.81
C SER A 96 -11.06 -11.06 -20.02
N VAL A 97 -9.97 -10.99 -19.25
CA VAL A 97 -8.97 -9.91 -19.32
C VAL A 97 -7.56 -10.50 -19.38
N ARG A 98 -6.59 -9.71 -19.85
CA ARG A 98 -5.17 -10.03 -19.64
C ARG A 98 -4.65 -9.30 -18.43
N CYS A 99 -3.81 -9.98 -17.65
CA CYS A 99 -3.18 -9.45 -16.45
C CYS A 99 -1.67 -9.67 -16.51
N HIS A 100 -0.91 -8.75 -15.94
CA HIS A 100 0.51 -8.94 -15.63
C HIS A 100 0.83 -8.32 -14.28
N CYS A 101 1.65 -9.01 -13.49
CA CYS A 101 2.13 -8.52 -12.21
C CYS A 101 3.64 -8.74 -12.14
N ASN A 102 4.42 -7.72 -11.81
CA ASN A 102 5.85 -7.86 -11.62
C ASN A 102 6.41 -6.96 -10.52
N VAL A 103 7.53 -7.40 -9.97
CA VAL A 103 8.33 -6.65 -8.99
C VAL A 103 9.59 -6.17 -9.69
N MET A 104 9.75 -4.85 -9.80
CA MET A 104 11.00 -4.23 -10.21
C MET A 104 11.75 -3.78 -8.97
N ALA A 105 12.90 -4.37 -8.69
CA ALA A 105 13.69 -4.04 -7.52
C ALA A 105 15.11 -3.59 -7.91
N TRP A 106 15.71 -2.71 -7.11
CA TRP A 106 17.03 -2.14 -7.38
C TRP A 106 17.86 -2.01 -6.10
N ALA A 107 19.18 -1.94 -6.27
CA ALA A 107 20.15 -1.75 -5.20
C ALA A 107 21.33 -0.93 -5.71
N GLU A 108 22.10 -0.35 -4.79
CA GLU A 108 23.33 0.37 -5.14
C GLU A 108 24.51 -0.59 -5.36
N THR A 109 24.46 -1.78 -4.74
CA THR A 109 25.53 -2.79 -4.82
C THR A 109 25.02 -4.12 -5.40
N ARG A 110 25.93 -4.90 -5.99
CA ARG A 110 25.58 -6.21 -6.58
C ARG A 110 25.24 -7.24 -5.51
N GLU A 111 25.91 -7.17 -4.37
CA GLU A 111 25.71 -8.03 -3.22
C GLU A 111 24.30 -7.84 -2.65
N GLU A 112 23.86 -6.58 -2.49
CA GLU A 112 22.51 -6.25 -2.08
C GLU A 112 21.48 -6.68 -3.13
N LEU A 113 21.76 -6.46 -4.42
CA LEU A 113 20.86 -6.90 -5.49
C LEU A 113 20.62 -8.42 -5.47
N ALA A 114 21.67 -9.22 -5.22
CA ALA A 114 21.55 -10.67 -5.09
C ALA A 114 20.67 -11.07 -3.89
N ARG A 115 20.76 -10.34 -2.78
CA ARG A 115 19.90 -10.54 -1.61
C ARG A 115 18.44 -10.18 -1.91
N ILE A 116 18.21 -8.99 -2.48
CA ILE A 116 16.89 -8.51 -2.88
C ILE A 116 16.20 -9.49 -3.84
N LYS A 117 16.94 -10.05 -4.79
CA LYS A 117 16.42 -11.07 -5.71
C LYS A 117 15.87 -12.29 -4.95
N ASN A 118 16.58 -12.76 -3.94
CA ASN A 118 16.14 -13.90 -3.13
C ASN A 118 14.94 -13.54 -2.26
N ASP A 119 14.93 -12.33 -1.70
CA ASP A 119 13.82 -11.84 -0.88
C ASP A 119 12.54 -11.69 -1.72
N ALA A 120 12.62 -11.06 -2.89
CA ALA A 120 11.49 -10.94 -3.82
C ALA A 120 10.98 -12.30 -4.31
N GLY A 121 11.88 -13.24 -4.62
CA GLY A 121 11.51 -14.61 -4.98
C GLY A 121 10.79 -15.34 -3.84
N SER A 122 11.23 -15.13 -2.60
CA SER A 122 10.60 -15.70 -1.40
C SER A 122 9.21 -15.08 -1.16
N SER A 123 9.06 -13.76 -1.35
CA SER A 123 7.77 -13.07 -1.26
C SER A 123 6.76 -13.55 -2.30
N LEU A 124 7.18 -13.76 -3.54
CA LEU A 124 6.31 -14.33 -4.58
C LEU A 124 5.88 -15.77 -4.23
N ALA A 125 6.79 -16.58 -3.66
CA ALA A 125 6.47 -17.93 -3.22
C ALA A 125 5.46 -17.96 -2.06
N LEU A 126 5.44 -16.94 -1.18
CA LEU A 126 4.40 -16.80 -0.14
C LEU A 126 3.00 -16.59 -0.73
N MET A 127 2.92 -16.06 -1.95
CA MET A 127 1.67 -15.95 -2.71
C MET A 127 1.40 -17.19 -3.56
N GLU A 128 2.09 -18.31 -3.33
CA GLU A 128 2.07 -19.53 -4.15
C GLU A 128 2.42 -19.30 -5.64
N CYS A 129 3.09 -18.19 -5.95
CA CYS A 129 3.56 -17.90 -7.30
C CYS A 129 4.96 -18.49 -7.51
N LYS A 130 5.24 -19.01 -8.70
CA LYS A 130 6.60 -19.41 -9.06
C LYS A 130 7.35 -18.21 -9.63
N PRO A 131 8.39 -17.70 -8.95
CA PRO A 131 9.09 -16.51 -9.42
C PRO A 131 9.83 -16.80 -10.73
N ARG A 132 9.60 -15.96 -11.73
CA ARG A 132 10.39 -15.94 -12.97
C ARG A 132 11.20 -14.65 -13.03
N HIS A 133 12.51 -14.78 -13.12
CA HIS A 133 13.40 -13.65 -13.27
C HIS A 133 13.53 -13.30 -14.76
N ASN A 134 12.79 -12.28 -15.21
CA ASN A 134 12.89 -11.83 -16.59
C ASN A 134 14.16 -10.98 -16.77
N THR A 135 15.06 -11.43 -17.65
CA THR A 135 16.30 -10.74 -18.02
C THR A 135 16.29 -10.18 -19.45
N ILE A 136 15.24 -10.49 -20.23
CA ILE A 136 15.15 -10.17 -21.66
C ILE A 136 14.27 -8.93 -21.85
N ASP A 137 13.04 -8.98 -21.36
CA ASP A 137 12.05 -7.91 -21.56
C ASP A 137 12.08 -6.86 -20.45
N THR A 138 13.06 -6.94 -19.54
CA THR A 138 13.23 -5.97 -18.44
C THR A 138 13.20 -4.51 -18.93
N PRO A 139 13.91 -4.13 -20.02
CA PRO A 139 13.87 -2.75 -20.52
C PRO A 139 12.49 -2.35 -21.04
N THR A 140 11.79 -3.27 -21.73
CA THR A 140 10.45 -3.05 -22.28
C THR A 140 9.43 -2.92 -21.17
N LEU A 141 9.45 -3.82 -20.18
CA LEU A 141 8.60 -3.76 -19.01
C LEU A 141 8.84 -2.48 -18.20
N PHE A 142 10.10 -2.06 -18.06
CA PHE A 142 10.43 -0.81 -17.38
C PHE A 142 9.87 0.39 -18.14
N GLY A 143 10.04 0.41 -19.47
CA GLY A 143 9.47 1.42 -20.34
C GLY A 143 7.95 1.48 -20.24
N ALA A 144 7.27 0.33 -20.27
CA ALA A 144 5.82 0.23 -20.17
C ALA A 144 5.26 0.65 -18.79
N GLY A 145 6.08 0.58 -17.74
CA GLY A 145 5.73 1.03 -16.40
C GLY A 145 5.82 2.55 -16.18
N ILE A 146 6.31 3.30 -17.18
CA ILE A 146 6.28 4.75 -17.15
C ILE A 146 4.86 5.22 -17.49
N PRO A 147 4.24 6.08 -16.66
CA PRO A 147 2.88 6.53 -16.89
C PRO A 147 2.66 7.09 -18.31
N GLY A 148 1.69 6.53 -19.02
CA GLY A 148 1.35 6.90 -20.40
C GLY A 148 2.06 6.08 -21.48
N ASN A 149 2.94 5.15 -21.11
CA ASN A 149 3.67 4.28 -22.05
C ASN A 149 3.19 2.82 -22.02
N GLU A 150 2.05 2.55 -21.38
CA GLU A 150 1.52 1.20 -21.17
C GLU A 150 1.12 0.51 -22.50
N ALA A 151 0.95 1.28 -23.59
CA ALA A 151 0.65 0.76 -24.91
C ALA A 151 1.79 -0.08 -25.52
N ASP A 152 3.03 0.15 -25.11
CA ASP A 152 4.22 -0.61 -25.54
C ASP A 152 4.43 -1.89 -24.71
N PHE A 153 3.47 -2.27 -23.87
CA PHE A 153 3.60 -3.47 -23.04
C PHE A 153 3.68 -4.76 -23.90
N PRO A 154 4.68 -5.64 -23.65
CA PRO A 154 4.84 -6.88 -24.40
C PRO A 154 3.69 -7.86 -24.09
N SER A 155 2.81 -8.08 -25.07
CA SER A 155 1.59 -8.88 -24.89
C SER A 155 1.83 -10.30 -24.37
N GLU A 156 2.96 -10.90 -24.74
CA GLU A 156 3.44 -12.22 -24.38
C GLU A 156 3.78 -12.37 -22.89
N GLU A 157 4.07 -11.26 -22.20
CA GLU A 157 4.33 -11.26 -20.76
C GLU A 157 3.03 -11.25 -19.94
N SER A 158 1.87 -11.06 -20.59
CA SER A 158 0.57 -11.10 -19.92
C SER A 158 -0.08 -12.49 -19.97
N PHE A 159 -0.93 -12.79 -19.00
CA PHE A 159 -1.71 -14.02 -18.94
C PHE A 159 -3.20 -13.72 -18.88
N TYR A 160 -4.01 -14.63 -19.41
CA TYR A 160 -5.47 -14.49 -19.36
C TYR A 160 -6.03 -14.93 -18.01
N THR A 161 -6.95 -14.14 -17.49
CA THR A 161 -7.69 -14.41 -16.26
C THR A 161 -9.07 -13.75 -16.36
N PHE A 162 -9.82 -13.73 -15.27
CA PHE A 162 -11.04 -12.93 -15.16
C PHE A 162 -10.80 -11.71 -14.29
N ILE A 163 -11.62 -10.68 -14.48
CA ILE A 163 -11.46 -9.40 -13.78
C ILE A 163 -11.40 -9.56 -12.25
N GLY A 164 -12.25 -10.40 -11.65
CA GLY A 164 -12.25 -10.60 -10.18
C GLY A 164 -10.91 -11.13 -9.66
N GLN A 165 -10.36 -12.15 -10.31
CA GLN A 165 -9.08 -12.75 -9.97
C GLN A 165 -7.92 -11.80 -10.25
N ALA A 166 -7.99 -10.99 -11.32
CA ALA A 166 -7.00 -9.94 -11.57
C ALA A 166 -6.97 -8.91 -10.44
N LEU A 167 -8.15 -8.52 -9.93
CA LEU A 167 -8.27 -7.55 -8.84
C LEU A 167 -7.67 -8.06 -7.52
N CYS A 168 -7.68 -9.36 -7.26
CA CYS A 168 -7.05 -9.95 -6.07
C CYS A 168 -5.54 -9.69 -5.98
N PHE A 169 -4.87 -9.36 -7.08
CA PHE A 169 -3.43 -9.04 -7.08
C PHE A 169 -3.12 -7.57 -6.73
N PHE A 170 -4.12 -6.72 -6.46
CA PHE A 170 -3.84 -5.35 -6.02
C PHE A 170 -3.18 -5.34 -4.63
N THR A 171 -2.23 -4.42 -4.47
CA THR A 171 -1.70 -4.04 -3.15
C THR A 171 -2.48 -2.84 -2.63
N GLU A 172 -3.11 -3.01 -1.47
CA GLU A 172 -3.91 -1.94 -0.83
C GLU A 172 -3.13 -1.21 0.26
N GLU A 173 -2.06 -1.85 0.76
CA GLU A 173 -1.16 -1.28 1.75
C GLU A 173 -0.20 -0.29 1.10
N THR A 174 0.06 0.80 1.81
CA THR A 174 1.01 1.80 1.37
C THR A 174 1.76 2.38 2.55
N ASN A 175 2.97 2.87 2.29
CA ASN A 175 3.74 3.62 3.28
C ASN A 175 2.97 4.87 3.72
N TYR A 176 3.33 5.43 4.88
CA TYR A 176 2.76 6.68 5.34
C TYR A 176 2.89 7.78 4.26
N LYS A 177 1.79 8.50 4.02
CA LYS A 177 1.70 9.58 3.04
C LYS A 177 1.53 10.91 3.74
N SER A 178 2.21 11.94 3.22
CA SER A 178 1.95 13.31 3.64
C SER A 178 0.51 13.71 3.30
N SER A 179 -0.10 14.48 4.19
CA SER A 179 -1.38 15.13 3.98
C SER A 179 -1.22 16.26 2.97
N LEU A 180 -2.06 16.26 1.93
CA LEU A 180 -2.16 17.35 0.97
C LEU A 180 -3.01 18.48 1.58
N SER A 181 -2.44 19.18 2.57
CA SER A 181 -3.09 20.28 3.28
C SER A 181 -2.10 21.41 3.52
N PRO A 182 -2.51 22.69 3.42
CA PRO A 182 -1.65 23.81 3.80
C PRO A 182 -1.33 23.83 5.30
N PHE A 183 -2.15 23.15 6.11
CA PHE A 183 -2.00 23.01 7.54
C PHE A 183 -1.50 21.61 7.91
N GLY A 184 -0.65 21.49 8.93
CA GLY A 184 -0.30 20.19 9.49
C GLY A 184 0.91 20.20 10.41
N ILE A 185 1.15 19.07 11.07
CA ILE A 185 2.31 18.84 11.93
C ILE A 185 3.38 18.07 11.15
N LYS A 186 4.64 18.46 11.32
CA LYS A 186 5.77 17.70 10.76
C LYS A 186 6.07 16.50 11.65
N MET A 187 5.94 15.30 11.12
CA MET A 187 6.27 14.03 11.77
C MET A 187 7.28 13.28 10.90
N THR A 188 7.66 12.08 11.32
CA THR A 188 8.62 11.24 10.59
C THR A 188 8.10 9.82 10.55
N ASP A 189 8.22 9.17 9.38
CA ASP A 189 8.05 7.73 9.29
C ASP A 189 9.08 7.03 10.18
N ARG A 190 8.61 6.14 11.04
CA ARG A 190 9.45 5.39 11.98
C ARG A 190 10.44 4.46 11.28
N LEU A 191 10.07 3.88 10.14
CA LEU A 191 10.89 2.88 9.47
C LEU A 191 11.94 3.51 8.56
N THR A 192 11.53 4.42 7.68
CA THR A 192 12.43 5.02 6.69
C THR A 192 13.07 6.33 7.14
N GLY A 193 12.58 6.94 8.22
CA GLY A 193 13.00 8.30 8.60
C GLY A 193 12.48 9.38 7.67
N LYS A 194 11.59 9.06 6.72
CA LYS A 194 11.02 10.02 5.77
C LYS A 194 10.19 11.08 6.50
N PRO A 195 10.48 12.38 6.33
CA PRO A 195 9.64 13.44 6.87
C PRO A 195 8.23 13.39 6.26
N LEU A 196 7.22 13.58 7.11
CA LEU A 196 5.81 13.56 6.75
C LEU A 196 5.15 14.84 7.25
N GLN A 197 4.28 15.41 6.44
CA GLN A 197 3.35 16.44 6.88
C GLN A 197 2.01 15.78 7.19
N LEU A 198 1.49 15.95 8.40
CA LEU A 198 0.27 15.29 8.84
C LEU A 198 -0.78 16.33 9.25
N ASP A 199 -1.94 16.30 8.59
CA ASP A 199 -3.09 17.09 8.98
C ASP A 199 -4.07 16.22 9.77
N LEU A 200 -4.21 16.55 11.06
CA LEU A 200 -5.09 15.86 12.00
C LEU A 200 -6.46 16.54 12.14
N SER A 201 -6.75 17.57 11.33
CA SER A 201 -7.90 18.46 11.49
C SER A 201 -8.69 18.62 10.19
N ASP A 202 -8.11 19.22 9.16
CA ASP A 202 -8.90 19.68 8.01
C ASP A 202 -9.02 18.63 6.91
N LEU A 203 -7.92 17.98 6.52
CA LEU A 203 -7.93 16.93 5.51
C LEU A 203 -8.83 15.74 5.90
N PRO A 204 -8.78 15.20 7.14
CA PRO A 204 -9.67 14.10 7.51
C PRO A 204 -11.14 14.53 7.52
N MET A 205 -11.44 15.79 7.88
CA MET A 205 -12.81 16.33 7.86
C MET A 205 -13.32 16.50 6.43
N LYS A 206 -12.49 17.03 5.51
CA LYS A 206 -12.81 17.12 4.07
C LYS A 206 -13.05 15.75 3.44
N LYS A 207 -12.35 14.72 3.89
CA LYS A 207 -12.53 13.33 3.46
C LYS A 207 -13.74 12.64 4.13
N GLY A 208 -14.42 13.29 5.08
CA GLY A 208 -15.53 12.70 5.82
C GLY A 208 -15.12 11.60 6.82
N ILE A 209 -13.84 11.51 7.17
CA ILE A 209 -13.33 10.51 8.14
C ILE A 209 -13.69 10.90 9.57
N ILE A 210 -13.74 12.20 9.85
CA ILE A 210 -14.10 12.77 11.16
C ILE A 210 -15.24 13.78 11.00
N THR A 211 -16.08 13.88 12.02
CA THR A 211 -17.16 14.88 12.11
C THR A 211 -16.80 16.06 12.99
N ASN A 212 -15.74 15.95 13.79
CA ASN A 212 -15.22 17.00 14.67
C ASN A 212 -13.68 16.96 14.69
N ARG A 213 -13.06 18.05 15.17
CA ARG A 213 -11.59 18.19 15.25
C ARG A 213 -11.01 17.85 16.62
N ASN A 214 -11.82 17.29 17.51
CA ASN A 214 -11.41 16.95 18.86
C ASN A 214 -10.37 15.83 18.82
N LYS A 215 -9.37 15.89 19.71
CA LYS A 215 -8.25 14.95 19.75
C LYS A 215 -8.13 14.37 21.14
N PHE A 216 -7.93 13.05 21.21
CA PHE A 216 -7.66 12.34 22.45
C PHE A 216 -6.27 11.72 22.36
N ILE A 217 -5.36 12.15 23.24
CA ILE A 217 -3.96 11.69 23.29
C ILE A 217 -3.81 10.81 24.53
N LEU A 218 -3.55 9.52 24.34
CA LEU A 218 -3.46 8.54 25.42
C LEU A 218 -2.08 7.89 25.47
N GLY A 219 -1.62 7.57 26.68
CA GLY A 219 -0.37 6.84 26.91
C GLY A 219 0.04 6.86 28.39
N PRO A 220 0.80 5.87 28.88
CA PRO A 220 1.30 5.85 30.27
C PRO A 220 2.32 6.97 30.52
N SER A 221 2.73 7.18 31.78
CA SER A 221 3.83 8.10 32.08
C SER A 221 5.10 7.70 31.32
N GLY A 222 5.88 8.68 30.84
CA GLY A 222 7.10 8.43 30.05
C GLY A 222 6.89 8.03 28.57
N SER A 223 5.65 7.85 28.09
CA SER A 223 5.38 7.47 26.68
C SER A 223 5.55 8.60 25.65
N GLY A 224 5.91 9.81 26.08
CA GLY A 224 6.09 10.96 25.19
C GLY A 224 4.83 11.77 24.89
N LYS A 225 3.73 11.60 25.65
CA LYS A 225 2.50 12.41 25.49
C LYS A 225 2.78 13.91 25.47
N SER A 226 3.39 14.44 26.53
CA SER A 226 3.68 15.88 26.64
C SER A 226 4.66 16.35 25.58
N PHE A 227 5.59 15.49 25.15
CA PHE A 227 6.53 15.78 24.07
C PHE A 227 5.78 15.96 22.73
N PHE A 228 4.89 15.02 22.39
CA PHE A 228 4.05 15.12 21.21
C PHE A 228 3.12 16.34 21.27
N THR A 229 2.44 16.57 22.40
CA THR A 229 1.51 17.70 22.55
C THR A 229 2.24 19.04 22.41
N ASN A 230 3.43 19.19 23.00
CA ASN A 230 4.26 20.38 22.82
C ASN A 230 4.59 20.63 21.34
N HIS A 231 5.01 19.58 20.62
CA HIS A 231 5.32 19.67 19.20
C HIS A 231 4.10 20.05 18.36
N MET A 232 2.95 19.43 18.64
CA MET A 232 1.68 19.74 17.99
C MET A 232 1.28 21.20 18.23
N VAL A 233 1.23 21.62 19.49
CA VAL A 233 0.85 22.98 19.90
C VAL A 233 1.75 24.03 19.25
N ARG A 234 3.08 23.81 19.29
CA ARG A 234 4.03 24.70 18.64
C ARG A 234 3.74 24.85 17.15
N GLN A 235 3.53 23.75 16.43
CA GLN A 235 3.28 23.79 14.99
C GLN A 235 1.92 24.44 14.67
N TYR A 236 0.90 24.22 15.50
CA TYR A 236 -0.40 24.89 15.38
C TYR A 236 -0.26 26.40 15.56
N TYR A 237 0.46 26.82 16.59
CA TYR A 237 0.78 28.21 16.87
C TYR A 237 1.55 28.87 15.71
N GLU A 238 2.61 28.25 15.24
CA GLU A 238 3.42 28.74 14.09
C GLU A 238 2.60 28.87 12.80
N GLN A 239 1.44 28.21 12.72
CA GLN A 239 0.49 28.27 11.62
C GLN A 239 -0.72 29.18 11.92
N GLY A 240 -0.64 30.02 12.95
CA GLY A 240 -1.64 31.05 13.27
C GLY A 240 -2.82 30.57 14.11
N SER A 241 -2.75 29.37 14.70
CA SER A 241 -3.79 28.92 15.64
C SER A 241 -3.64 29.60 16.99
N HIS A 242 -4.75 30.10 17.53
CA HIS A 242 -4.81 30.53 18.92
C HIS A 242 -4.84 29.30 19.84
N VAL A 243 -3.92 29.21 20.79
CA VAL A 243 -3.81 28.07 21.71
C VAL A 243 -4.03 28.51 23.14
N LEU A 244 -5.04 27.91 23.78
CA LEU A 244 -5.23 27.94 25.22
C LEU A 244 -4.91 26.56 25.78
N LEU A 245 -4.01 26.48 26.76
CA LEU A 245 -3.59 25.22 27.37
C LEU A 245 -3.70 25.31 28.88
N VAL A 246 -4.33 24.31 29.49
CA VAL A 246 -4.36 24.12 30.94
C VAL A 246 -3.32 23.06 31.29
N ASP A 247 -2.27 23.47 31.99
CA ASP A 247 -1.14 22.61 32.36
C ASP A 247 -1.15 22.32 33.86
N THR A 248 -1.14 21.03 34.22
CA THR A 248 -1.02 20.60 35.61
C THR A 248 0.41 20.19 35.99
N GLY A 249 1.30 20.02 35.01
CA GLY A 249 2.63 19.43 35.20
C GLY A 249 3.78 20.31 34.72
N ASN A 250 3.54 21.60 34.47
CA ASN A 250 4.50 22.59 33.95
C ASN A 250 5.30 22.10 32.72
N SER A 251 4.71 21.20 31.96
CA SER A 251 5.34 20.59 30.78
C SER A 251 5.40 21.55 29.59
N TYR A 252 4.59 22.60 29.57
CA TYR A 252 4.45 23.52 28.43
C TYR A 252 5.04 24.91 28.71
N GLU A 253 5.47 25.18 29.96
CA GLU A 253 6.08 26.46 30.36
C GLU A 253 7.28 26.84 29.48
N GLY A 254 8.15 25.87 29.17
CA GLY A 254 9.32 26.09 28.31
C GLY A 254 8.96 26.56 26.90
N LEU A 255 7.90 26.01 26.29
CA LEU A 255 7.41 26.44 24.99
C LEU A 255 6.81 27.85 25.07
N CYS A 256 6.04 28.12 26.13
CA CYS A 256 5.42 29.42 26.37
C CYS A 256 6.49 30.52 26.49
N ASN A 257 7.51 30.30 27.33
CA ASN A 257 8.64 31.21 27.51
C ASN A 257 9.44 31.45 26.22
N LEU A 258 9.58 30.41 25.37
CA LEU A 258 10.24 30.55 24.08
C LEU A 258 9.45 31.48 23.15
N ILE A 259 8.13 31.31 23.07
CA ILE A 259 7.24 32.17 22.29
C ILE A 259 7.26 33.60 22.84
N HIS A 260 7.20 33.76 24.16
CA HIS A 260 7.24 35.06 24.84
C HIS A 260 8.49 35.86 24.50
N ARG A 261 9.67 35.22 24.58
CA ARG A 261 10.94 35.86 24.21
C ARG A 261 10.97 36.22 22.72
N ARG A 262 10.46 35.34 21.85
CA ARG A 262 10.46 35.55 20.39
C ARG A 262 9.55 36.70 19.97
N THR A 263 8.43 36.88 20.66
CA THR A 263 7.41 37.91 20.40
C THR A 263 7.61 39.17 21.25
N GLN A 264 8.72 39.27 21.99
CA GLN A 264 9.00 40.41 22.88
C GLN A 264 7.88 40.68 23.89
N GLY A 265 7.20 39.63 24.31
CA GLY A 265 6.14 39.67 25.31
C GLY A 265 4.73 39.89 24.79
N GLU A 266 4.53 39.98 23.46
CA GLU A 266 3.19 40.06 22.87
C GLU A 266 2.40 38.74 23.01
N ASP A 267 3.10 37.61 23.10
CA ASP A 267 2.49 36.27 23.18
C ASP A 267 3.23 35.37 24.18
N GLY A 268 2.87 34.09 24.29
CA GLY A 268 3.55 33.12 25.16
C GLY A 268 3.32 33.41 26.65
N ILE A 269 2.09 33.74 27.01
CA ILE A 269 1.72 34.09 28.39
C ILE A 269 1.45 32.81 29.19
N TYR A 270 2.17 32.63 30.31
CA TYR A 270 1.99 31.51 31.22
C TYR A 270 1.49 32.01 32.58
N PHE A 271 0.29 31.62 32.97
CA PHE A 271 -0.26 31.90 34.29
C PHE A 271 -0.11 30.69 35.19
N THR A 272 0.54 30.87 36.33
CA THR A 272 0.63 29.85 37.36
C THR A 272 -0.44 30.13 38.41
N TYR A 273 -1.38 29.19 38.58
CA TYR A 273 -2.28 29.20 39.71
C TYR A 273 -1.52 28.81 40.98
N THR A 274 -1.61 29.63 42.03
CA THR A 274 -1.28 29.23 43.40
C THR A 274 -2.45 29.57 44.31
N GLU A 275 -2.56 28.91 45.47
CA GLU A 275 -3.62 29.24 46.43
C GLU A 275 -3.50 30.69 46.92
N GLU A 276 -2.28 31.23 47.02
CA GLU A 276 -2.07 32.63 47.40
C GLU A 276 -2.29 33.63 46.26
N ASN A 277 -2.26 33.19 45.00
CA ASN A 277 -2.43 34.04 43.82
C ASN A 277 -3.32 33.33 42.78
N PRO A 278 -4.64 33.30 43.01
CA PRO A 278 -5.57 32.71 42.05
C PRO A 278 -5.56 33.50 40.74
N ILE A 279 -5.75 32.78 39.63
CA ILE A 279 -5.89 33.39 38.30
C ILE A 279 -7.17 34.23 38.33
N SER A 280 -7.05 35.55 38.10
CA SER A 280 -8.14 36.53 38.12
C SER A 280 -8.33 37.22 36.77
#